data_AF-A0A3M4QKM1-F1
#
_entry.id   AF-A0A3M4QKM1-F1
#
_cell.length_a   1.000
_cell.length_b   1.000
_cell.length_c   1.000
_cell.angle_alpha   90.00
_cell.angle_beta   90.00
_cell.angle_gamma   90.00
#
_symmetry.space_group_name_H-M   'P 1'
#
loop_
_entity.id
_entity.type
_entity.pdbx_description
1 polymer ?
#
loop_
_entity_poly.entity_id
_entity_poly.type
_entity_poly.pdbx_seq_one_letter_code
_entity_poly.pdbx_strand_id
1 'polypeptide(L)'
;MSFQRDRADRPPQLRPSRCTGLFTKRSKAKRSCRRFDVHIGVPLETQTGETRVAATPETIKKLIGQGHKVTVQSGAGITASIVDSAYETAGATIGSASEAFGAELILKVVAPGDNELALIKSGTVLVGMLNPFSNETIAKLAERGITAFALEAAPRTSRAQSLDVLSSQANIAGYKAVLLAAHHYPRFMPMLMTAAGTVKAARVLILGAGVAGLQAIATAKRLGAVIEASDVRPAVKEQIESLGAKFVDVPYETDEERECAVGVGGYARPMPSSWMQRQALAVHERAKQADIVITTALIPGRKAPTLLSAETVAQMKPGSVVIDLAAAQGGNCPLTVADQVVVENGVT
;
A
#
# COMPACT_ATOMS: atom_id res chain seq x y z
N MET A 1 34.63 -60.86 -6.57
CA MET A 1 33.66 -61.56 -5.70
C MET A 1 32.26 -61.18 -6.15
N SER A 2 31.62 -62.07 -6.92
CA SER A 2 30.23 -62.56 -6.81
C SER A 2 29.31 -61.87 -5.77
N PHE A 3 27.99 -61.68 -5.93
CA PHE A 3 26.95 -62.43 -6.68
C PHE A 3 25.60 -61.64 -6.70
N GLN A 4 24.87 -61.74 -7.82
CA GLN A 4 23.38 -61.81 -8.02
C GLN A 4 22.36 -60.86 -7.34
N ARG A 5 21.44 -60.32 -8.15
CA ARG A 5 20.06 -60.87 -8.32
C ARG A 5 19.31 -60.30 -9.55
N ASP A 6 18.91 -61.23 -10.41
CA ASP A 6 17.63 -61.42 -11.13
C ASP A 6 17.01 -60.42 -12.12
N ARG A 7 16.42 -61.07 -13.13
CA ARG A 7 15.91 -60.61 -14.42
C ARG A 7 14.41 -60.28 -14.39
N ALA A 8 14.01 -59.59 -15.47
CA ALA A 8 12.73 -59.67 -16.19
C ALA A 8 11.54 -58.89 -15.60
N ASP A 9 11.19 -57.77 -16.22
CA ASP A 9 10.07 -57.71 -17.18
C ASP A 9 9.99 -56.32 -17.84
N ARG A 10 10.11 -56.22 -19.16
CA ARG A 10 9.79 -54.99 -19.92
C ARG A 10 9.15 -55.37 -21.26
N PRO A 11 7.85 -55.12 -21.47
CA PRO A 11 7.17 -55.42 -22.74
C PRO A 11 7.51 -54.39 -23.85
N PRO A 12 7.27 -54.74 -25.13
CA PRO A 12 7.97 -54.17 -26.29
C PRO A 12 7.43 -52.82 -26.76
N GLN A 13 8.34 -52.00 -27.31
CA GLN A 13 8.01 -50.75 -27.99
C GLN A 13 7.24 -51.03 -29.30
N LEU A 14 5.97 -50.65 -29.33
CA LEU A 14 5.13 -50.66 -30.53
C LEU A 14 5.42 -49.45 -31.42
N ARG A 15 5.81 -49.72 -32.67
CA ARG A 15 5.98 -48.72 -33.74
C ARG A 15 4.61 -48.14 -34.12
N PRO A 16 4.49 -46.83 -34.38
CA PRO A 16 3.22 -46.24 -34.78
C PRO A 16 2.87 -46.61 -36.23
N SER A 17 1.67 -47.16 -36.40
CA SER A 17 1.04 -47.51 -37.67
C SER A 17 0.72 -46.25 -38.48
N ARG A 18 1.00 -46.32 -39.79
CA ARG A 18 0.57 -45.32 -40.77
C ARG A 18 -0.95 -45.38 -40.92
N CYS A 19 -1.65 -44.32 -40.51
CA CYS A 19 -3.00 -44.02 -40.97
C CYS A 19 -2.95 -42.77 -41.87
N THR A 20 -3.11 -43.01 -43.16
CA THR A 20 -3.49 -42.01 -44.16
C THR A 20 -4.91 -41.52 -43.88
N GLY A 21 -5.11 -40.21 -43.79
CA GLY A 21 -6.46 -39.65 -43.63
C GLY A 21 -6.47 -38.14 -43.42
N LEU A 22 -6.71 -37.40 -44.52
CA LEU A 22 -7.22 -36.03 -44.64
C LEU A 22 -6.95 -35.06 -43.47
N PHE A 23 -6.00 -34.15 -43.71
CA PHE A 23 -5.98 -32.82 -43.09
C PHE A 23 -7.27 -32.06 -43.44
N THR A 24 -8.28 -32.14 -42.59
CA THR A 24 -9.35 -31.16 -42.52
C THR A 24 -9.22 -30.37 -41.23
N LYS A 25 -9.21 -29.04 -41.37
CA LYS A 25 -9.04 -28.05 -40.32
C LYS A 25 -9.94 -28.38 -39.12
N ARG A 26 -9.36 -28.90 -38.02
CA ARG A 26 -10.05 -28.93 -36.73
C ARG A 26 -10.27 -27.49 -36.30
N SER A 27 -11.53 -27.09 -36.33
CA SER A 27 -12.01 -25.85 -35.75
C SER A 27 -11.54 -25.79 -34.29
N LYS A 28 -10.97 -24.65 -33.89
CA LYS A 28 -10.74 -24.33 -32.48
C LYS A 28 -12.11 -24.19 -31.83
N ALA A 29 -12.67 -25.29 -31.34
CA ALA A 29 -13.77 -25.26 -30.39
C ALA A 29 -13.24 -24.54 -29.14
N LYS A 30 -13.49 -23.22 -29.06
CA LYS A 30 -13.41 -22.47 -27.81
C LYS A 30 -14.24 -23.25 -26.81
N ARG A 31 -13.60 -23.87 -25.82
CA ARG A 31 -14.30 -24.23 -24.58
C ARG A 31 -14.86 -22.91 -24.07
N SER A 32 -16.15 -22.67 -24.27
CA SER A 32 -16.82 -21.51 -23.70
C SER A 32 -16.80 -21.72 -22.20
N CYS A 33 -15.83 -21.12 -21.52
CA CYS A 33 -16.03 -20.75 -20.13
C CYS A 33 -17.36 -19.99 -20.14
N ARG A 34 -18.39 -20.50 -19.46
CA ARG A 34 -19.66 -19.78 -19.34
C ARG A 34 -19.29 -18.37 -18.87
N ARG A 35 -19.65 -17.36 -19.64
CA ARG A 35 -19.40 -15.96 -19.28
C ARG A 35 -20.33 -15.71 -18.10
N PHE A 36 -19.82 -15.87 -16.88
CA PHE A 36 -20.59 -15.63 -15.66
C PHE A 36 -20.87 -14.13 -15.58
N ASP A 37 -22.10 -13.76 -15.90
CA ASP A 37 -22.63 -12.40 -15.73
C ASP A 37 -22.89 -12.14 -14.24
N VAL A 38 -21.82 -11.83 -13.52
CA VAL A 38 -21.90 -11.51 -12.08
C VAL A 38 -22.52 -10.14 -11.87
N HIS A 39 -23.41 -10.03 -10.88
CA HIS A 39 -23.87 -8.74 -10.35
C HIS A 39 -22.89 -8.22 -9.29
N ILE A 40 -22.34 -7.03 -9.54
CA ILE A 40 -21.34 -6.37 -8.72
C ILE A 40 -21.97 -5.17 -8.00
N GLY A 41 -21.80 -5.10 -6.69
CA GLY A 41 -22.23 -3.99 -5.84
C GLY A 41 -21.06 -3.11 -5.42
N VAL A 42 -21.25 -1.80 -5.48
CA VAL A 42 -20.32 -0.78 -4.98
C VAL A 42 -21.06 0.08 -3.96
N PRO A 43 -21.08 -0.32 -2.67
CA PRO A 43 -21.72 0.46 -1.61
C PRO A 43 -20.94 1.73 -1.26
N LEU A 44 -21.62 2.66 -0.60
CA LEU A 44 -21.01 3.84 0.02
C LEU A 44 -20.13 3.41 1.20
N GLU A 45 -18.98 4.04 1.36
CA GLU A 45 -18.17 3.86 2.57
C GLU A 45 -18.76 4.63 3.76
N THR A 46 -18.89 3.96 4.89
CA THR A 46 -19.52 4.50 6.11
C THR A 46 -18.52 4.78 7.24
N GLN A 47 -17.26 4.35 7.07
CA GLN A 47 -16.20 4.64 8.04
C GLN A 47 -15.94 6.15 8.10
N THR A 48 -15.87 6.70 9.31
CA THR A 48 -15.58 8.12 9.53
C THR A 48 -14.25 8.50 8.88
N GLY A 49 -14.26 9.57 8.08
CA GLY A 49 -13.06 10.06 7.38
C GLY A 49 -12.71 9.31 6.09
N GLU A 50 -13.42 8.21 5.76
CA GLU A 50 -13.24 7.53 4.48
C GLU A 50 -13.91 8.34 3.37
N THR A 51 -13.11 8.76 2.38
CA THR A 51 -13.59 9.56 1.25
C THR A 51 -13.45 8.84 -0.08
N ARG A 52 -12.79 7.67 -0.09
CA ARG A 52 -12.56 6.87 -1.30
C ARG A 52 -13.81 6.05 -1.64
N VAL A 53 -13.80 5.51 -2.86
CA VAL A 53 -14.83 4.60 -3.38
C VAL A 53 -14.13 3.44 -4.09
N ALA A 54 -14.69 2.23 -3.99
CA ALA A 54 -14.04 1.03 -4.50
C ALA A 54 -13.99 0.95 -6.03
N ALA A 55 -14.83 1.71 -6.74
CA ALA A 55 -14.88 1.73 -8.19
C ALA A 55 -15.14 3.15 -8.73
N THR A 56 -14.47 3.48 -9.83
CA THR A 56 -14.67 4.72 -10.58
C THR A 56 -15.46 4.45 -11.87
N PRO A 57 -16.01 5.48 -12.55
CA PRO A 57 -16.68 5.30 -13.84
C PRO A 57 -15.82 4.57 -14.88
N GLU A 58 -14.49 4.80 -14.86
CA GLU A 58 -13.57 4.11 -15.76
C GLU A 58 -13.49 2.59 -15.47
N THR A 59 -13.38 2.20 -14.19
CA THR A 59 -13.33 0.78 -13.82
C THR A 59 -14.67 0.09 -14.05
N ILE A 60 -15.77 0.78 -13.77
CA ILE A 60 -17.13 0.29 -14.02
C ILE A 60 -17.37 0.02 -15.50
N LYS A 61 -16.96 0.94 -16.38
CA LYS A 61 -17.06 0.76 -17.83
C LYS A 61 -16.32 -0.50 -18.30
N LYS A 62 -15.17 -0.83 -17.69
CA LYS A 62 -14.41 -2.06 -17.97
C LYS A 62 -15.17 -3.31 -17.49
N LEU A 63 -15.73 -3.28 -16.28
CA LEU A 63 -16.52 -4.38 -15.72
C LEU A 63 -17.78 -4.68 -16.57
N ILE A 64 -18.49 -3.62 -16.98
CA ILE A 64 -19.66 -3.75 -17.87
C ILE A 64 -19.26 -4.28 -19.24
N GLY A 65 -18.13 -3.79 -19.81
CA GLY A 65 -17.58 -4.32 -21.07
C GLY A 65 -17.22 -5.81 -21.00
N GLN A 66 -16.90 -6.32 -19.81
CA GLN A 66 -16.67 -7.75 -19.57
C GLN A 66 -17.99 -8.56 -19.47
N GLY A 67 -19.13 -7.89 -19.32
CA GLY A 67 -20.48 -8.49 -19.29
C GLY A 67 -21.10 -8.52 -17.89
N HIS A 68 -20.51 -7.84 -16.91
CA HIS A 68 -21.04 -7.76 -15.55
C HIS A 68 -22.12 -6.68 -15.42
N LYS A 69 -23.05 -6.87 -14.48
CA LYS A 69 -23.99 -5.83 -14.06
C LYS A 69 -23.41 -5.13 -12.86
N VAL A 70 -23.48 -3.80 -12.80
CA VAL A 70 -22.91 -3.03 -11.69
C VAL A 70 -23.98 -2.13 -11.08
N THR A 71 -24.18 -2.26 -9.77
CA THR A 71 -25.00 -1.35 -8.97
C THR A 71 -24.11 -0.53 -8.05
N VAL A 72 -24.21 0.78 -8.14
CA VAL A 72 -23.52 1.72 -7.24
C VAL A 72 -24.54 2.31 -6.29
N GLN A 73 -24.25 2.33 -5.00
CA GLN A 73 -25.11 3.01 -4.04
C GLN A 73 -25.14 4.52 -4.35
N SER A 74 -26.32 5.14 -4.32
CA SER A 74 -26.45 6.58 -4.51
C SER A 74 -25.56 7.35 -3.54
N GLY A 75 -24.79 8.29 -4.08
CA GLY A 75 -23.86 9.10 -3.32
C GLY A 75 -22.51 8.44 -2.99
N ALA A 76 -22.28 7.17 -3.36
CA ALA A 76 -21.05 6.44 -3.02
C ALA A 76 -19.77 7.14 -3.48
N GLY A 77 -19.81 7.87 -4.60
CA GLY A 77 -18.66 8.55 -5.18
C GLY A 77 -18.52 10.04 -4.81
N ILE A 78 -19.48 10.64 -4.10
CA ILE A 78 -19.54 12.12 -3.95
C ILE A 78 -18.29 12.66 -3.27
N THR A 79 -17.84 12.03 -2.18
CA THR A 79 -16.62 12.41 -1.46
C THR A 79 -15.34 12.20 -2.28
N ALA A 80 -15.38 11.30 -3.25
CA ALA A 80 -14.33 11.08 -4.23
C ALA A 80 -14.45 12.00 -5.45
N SER A 81 -15.33 13.01 -5.41
CA SER A 81 -15.64 13.94 -6.51
C SER A 81 -16.25 13.27 -7.74
N ILE A 82 -17.04 12.22 -7.54
CA ILE A 82 -17.74 11.48 -8.60
C ILE A 82 -19.24 11.53 -8.33
N VAL A 83 -19.97 12.23 -9.20
CA VAL A 83 -21.43 12.31 -9.13
C VAL A 83 -22.10 11.06 -9.68
N ASP A 84 -23.29 10.74 -9.19
CA ASP A 84 -24.06 9.55 -9.58
C ASP A 84 -24.26 9.45 -11.10
N SER A 85 -24.53 10.57 -11.78
CA SER A 85 -24.73 10.61 -13.23
C SER A 85 -23.51 10.16 -14.04
N ALA A 86 -22.30 10.27 -13.47
CA ALA A 86 -21.08 9.77 -14.11
C ALA A 86 -21.03 8.24 -14.11
N TYR A 87 -21.57 7.59 -13.07
CA TYR A 87 -21.70 6.13 -13.02
C TYR A 87 -22.80 5.62 -13.95
N GLU A 88 -23.93 6.32 -14.03
CA GLU A 88 -25.01 6.02 -14.99
C GLU A 88 -24.51 6.10 -16.43
N THR A 89 -23.74 7.16 -16.76
CA THR A 89 -23.12 7.32 -18.08
C THR A 89 -22.14 6.19 -18.40
N ALA A 90 -21.48 5.62 -17.38
CA ALA A 90 -20.62 4.45 -17.53
C ALA A 90 -21.40 3.14 -17.68
N GLY A 91 -22.73 3.16 -17.46
CA GLY A 91 -23.65 2.04 -17.61
C GLY A 91 -24.02 1.32 -16.30
N ALA A 92 -23.61 1.85 -15.14
CA ALA A 92 -24.04 1.30 -13.86
C ALA A 92 -25.46 1.75 -13.50
N THR A 93 -26.14 0.95 -12.70
CA THR A 93 -27.41 1.33 -12.07
C THR A 93 -27.12 2.00 -10.74
N ILE A 94 -27.74 3.14 -10.47
CA ILE A 94 -27.73 3.75 -9.13
C ILE A 94 -28.82 3.09 -8.28
N GLY A 95 -28.47 2.68 -7.06
CA GLY A 95 -29.39 2.00 -6.15
C GLY A 95 -29.23 2.41 -4.69
N SER A 96 -30.05 1.81 -3.85
CA SER A 96 -29.98 1.88 -2.39
C SER A 96 -28.82 1.05 -1.83
N ALA A 97 -28.50 1.25 -0.55
CA ALA A 97 -27.53 0.41 0.16
C ALA A 97 -27.90 -1.07 0.09
N SER A 98 -29.18 -1.42 0.31
CA SER A 98 -29.63 -2.82 0.26
C SER A 98 -29.47 -3.46 -1.12
N GLU A 99 -29.58 -2.69 -2.20
CA GLU A 99 -29.39 -3.20 -3.56
C GLU A 99 -27.89 -3.41 -3.86
N ALA A 100 -27.02 -2.50 -3.42
CA ALA A 100 -25.58 -2.64 -3.57
C ALA A 100 -25.02 -3.81 -2.73
N PHE A 101 -25.41 -3.93 -1.45
CA PHE A 101 -25.01 -5.06 -0.60
C PHE A 101 -25.72 -6.37 -0.95
N GLY A 102 -26.83 -6.31 -1.70
CA GLY A 102 -27.58 -7.48 -2.15
C GLY A 102 -26.97 -8.22 -3.35
N ALA A 103 -25.84 -7.73 -3.88
CA ALA A 103 -25.12 -8.26 -5.05
C ALA A 103 -24.33 -9.55 -4.76
N GLU A 104 -23.93 -10.24 -5.83
CA GLU A 104 -23.14 -11.48 -5.74
C GLU A 104 -21.66 -11.22 -5.42
N LEU A 105 -21.12 -10.10 -5.90
CA LEU A 105 -19.78 -9.61 -5.62
C LEU A 105 -19.85 -8.18 -5.09
N ILE A 106 -19.27 -7.93 -3.92
CA ILE A 106 -19.23 -6.60 -3.31
C ILE A 106 -17.79 -6.09 -3.34
N LEU A 107 -17.61 -4.87 -3.86
CA LEU A 107 -16.34 -4.16 -3.85
C LEU A 107 -16.41 -3.05 -2.79
N LYS A 108 -15.60 -3.17 -1.73
CA LYS A 108 -15.43 -2.12 -0.71
C LYS A 108 -13.97 -1.70 -0.61
N VAL A 109 -13.74 -0.51 -0.07
CA VAL A 109 -12.42 -0.04 0.34
C VAL A 109 -12.07 -0.66 1.68
N VAL A 110 -12.92 -0.48 2.70
CA VAL A 110 -12.68 -0.94 4.08
C VAL A 110 -13.62 -2.09 4.45
N ALA A 111 -13.22 -2.92 5.41
CA ALA A 111 -14.06 -3.98 5.97
C ALA A 111 -15.45 -3.46 6.41
N PRO A 112 -16.53 -4.19 6.10
CA PRO A 112 -17.88 -3.75 6.46
C PRO A 112 -18.11 -3.81 7.98
N GLY A 113 -18.84 -2.83 8.49
CA GLY A 113 -19.31 -2.81 9.89
C GLY A 113 -20.50 -3.75 10.12
N ASP A 114 -20.91 -3.92 11.38
CA ASP A 114 -21.98 -4.87 11.75
C ASP A 114 -23.33 -4.58 11.05
N ASN A 115 -23.67 -3.30 10.88
CA ASN A 115 -24.88 -2.88 10.16
C ASN A 115 -24.82 -3.20 8.66
N GLU A 116 -23.64 -3.09 8.05
CA GLU A 116 -23.44 -3.41 6.62
C GLU A 116 -23.43 -4.93 6.42
N LEU A 117 -22.79 -5.68 7.32
CA LEU A 117 -22.80 -7.15 7.33
C LEU A 117 -24.21 -7.73 7.41
N ALA A 118 -25.15 -7.01 8.06
CA ALA A 118 -26.55 -7.40 8.10
C ALA A 118 -27.23 -7.43 6.73
N LEU A 119 -26.75 -6.63 5.78
CA LEU A 119 -27.30 -6.51 4.43
C LEU A 119 -26.69 -7.51 3.43
N ILE A 120 -25.57 -8.13 3.78
CA ILE A 120 -24.85 -9.06 2.91
C ILE A 120 -25.49 -10.45 3.00
N LYS A 121 -25.76 -11.04 1.83
CA LYS A 121 -26.32 -12.39 1.71
C LYS A 121 -25.23 -13.44 1.90
N SER A 122 -25.63 -14.60 2.41
CA SER A 122 -24.75 -15.77 2.45
C SER A 122 -24.36 -16.22 1.04
N GLY A 123 -23.11 -16.62 0.84
CA GLY A 123 -22.55 -16.98 -0.47
C GLY A 123 -22.02 -15.80 -1.29
N THR A 124 -22.18 -14.55 -0.84
CA THR A 124 -21.61 -13.37 -1.51
C THR A 124 -20.09 -13.37 -1.42
N VAL A 125 -19.45 -12.89 -2.48
CA VAL A 125 -18.01 -12.62 -2.51
C VAL A 125 -17.75 -11.16 -2.10
N LEU A 126 -16.84 -10.94 -1.17
CA LEU A 126 -16.42 -9.60 -0.72
C LEU A 126 -14.95 -9.37 -1.08
N VAL A 127 -14.64 -8.22 -1.69
CA VAL A 127 -13.27 -7.80 -2.00
C VAL A 127 -13.03 -6.41 -1.43
N GLY A 128 -11.93 -6.24 -0.68
CA GLY A 128 -11.54 -4.95 -0.12
C GLY A 128 -10.32 -5.04 0.79
N MET A 129 -10.04 -3.96 1.52
CA MET A 129 -9.06 -3.98 2.62
C MET A 129 -9.74 -4.50 3.89
N LEU A 130 -9.58 -5.79 4.16
CA LEU A 130 -10.36 -6.52 5.17
C LEU A 130 -9.60 -6.81 6.47
N ASN A 131 -8.36 -6.33 6.59
CA ASN A 131 -7.45 -6.61 7.69
C ASN A 131 -7.31 -8.11 8.02
N PRO A 132 -6.44 -8.85 7.30
CA PRO A 132 -6.31 -10.30 7.45
C PRO A 132 -5.79 -10.77 8.82
N PHE A 133 -5.41 -9.86 9.71
CA PHE A 133 -4.96 -10.18 11.08
C PHE A 133 -6.08 -10.01 12.13
N SER A 134 -7.27 -9.56 11.73
CA SER A 134 -8.43 -9.39 12.62
C SER A 134 -9.23 -10.69 12.74
N ASN A 135 -8.97 -11.48 13.78
CA ASN A 135 -9.73 -12.72 14.06
C ASN A 135 -11.24 -12.46 14.22
N GLU A 136 -11.61 -11.30 14.78
CA GLU A 136 -13.01 -10.91 14.95
C GLU A 136 -13.70 -10.70 13.60
N THR A 137 -13.10 -9.92 12.70
CA THR A 137 -13.64 -9.66 11.36
C THR A 137 -13.76 -10.96 10.56
N ILE A 138 -12.75 -11.84 10.66
CA ILE A 138 -12.75 -13.15 10.00
C ILE A 138 -13.90 -14.03 10.51
N ALA A 139 -14.11 -14.10 11.83
CA ALA A 139 -15.19 -14.87 12.43
C ALA A 139 -16.57 -14.37 11.96
N LYS A 140 -16.80 -13.05 12.00
CA LYS A 140 -18.07 -12.43 11.54
C LYS A 140 -18.37 -12.71 10.06
N LEU A 141 -17.36 -12.65 9.20
CA LEU A 141 -17.51 -12.97 7.78
C LEU A 141 -17.80 -14.46 7.56
N ALA A 142 -17.13 -15.34 8.31
CA ALA A 142 -17.31 -16.79 8.22
C ALA A 142 -18.71 -17.22 8.70
N GLU A 143 -19.20 -16.68 9.81
CA GLU A 143 -20.55 -16.95 10.35
C GLU A 143 -21.66 -16.61 9.35
N ARG A 144 -21.44 -15.57 8.53
CA ARG A 144 -22.36 -15.14 7.47
C ARG A 144 -22.23 -15.97 6.18
N GLY A 145 -21.23 -16.84 6.07
CA GLY A 145 -20.95 -17.60 4.85
C GLY A 145 -20.45 -16.73 3.69
N ILE A 146 -19.72 -15.65 3.99
CA ILE A 146 -19.15 -14.73 2.99
C ILE A 146 -17.77 -15.24 2.55
N THR A 147 -17.55 -15.29 1.24
CA THR A 147 -16.20 -15.56 0.70
C THR A 147 -15.44 -14.25 0.55
N ALA A 148 -14.39 -14.04 1.36
CA ALA A 148 -13.70 -12.76 1.45
C ALA A 148 -12.28 -12.80 0.86
N PHE A 149 -11.94 -11.82 0.02
CA PHE A 149 -10.60 -11.59 -0.50
C PHE A 149 -10.03 -10.30 0.09
N ALA A 150 -9.13 -10.44 1.07
CA ALA A 150 -8.37 -9.34 1.64
C ALA A 150 -7.25 -8.93 0.67
N LEU A 151 -7.34 -7.72 0.13
CA LEU A 151 -6.35 -7.20 -0.82
C LEU A 151 -4.96 -7.00 -0.17
N GLU A 152 -4.89 -6.83 1.14
CA GLU A 152 -3.63 -6.70 1.89
C GLU A 152 -2.86 -8.02 1.97
N ALA A 153 -3.55 -9.15 1.84
CA ALA A 153 -2.96 -10.48 1.84
C ALA A 153 -2.49 -10.92 0.44
N ALA A 154 -2.57 -10.04 -0.57
CA ALA A 154 -2.11 -10.34 -1.91
C ALA A 154 -0.61 -10.71 -1.89
N PRO A 155 -0.20 -11.82 -2.51
CA PRO A 155 1.18 -12.26 -2.48
C PRO A 155 2.07 -11.28 -3.27
N ARG A 156 3.20 -10.87 -2.68
CA ARG A 156 4.17 -9.98 -3.34
C ARG A 156 5.01 -10.73 -4.38
N THR A 157 4.38 -11.01 -5.52
CA THR A 157 5.00 -11.68 -6.67
C THR A 157 4.81 -10.83 -7.91
N SER A 158 5.67 -10.99 -8.93
CA SER A 158 5.58 -10.23 -10.18
C SER A 158 4.22 -10.35 -10.87
N ARG A 159 3.50 -11.47 -10.68
CA ARG A 159 2.17 -11.70 -11.26
C ARG A 159 1.05 -10.93 -10.57
N ALA A 160 1.24 -10.58 -9.29
CA ALA A 160 0.22 -9.93 -8.46
C ALA A 160 0.54 -8.45 -8.18
N GLN A 161 1.59 -7.90 -8.80
CA GLN A 161 1.99 -6.51 -8.60
C GLN A 161 0.88 -5.51 -8.96
N SER A 162 0.07 -5.81 -9.98
CA SER A 162 -1.09 -4.97 -10.36
C SER A 162 -2.25 -5.01 -9.36
N LEU A 163 -2.24 -5.95 -8.41
CA LEU A 163 -3.23 -6.11 -7.35
C LEU A 163 -2.80 -5.49 -6.02
N ASP A 164 -1.56 -5.00 -5.92
CA ASP A 164 -0.97 -4.52 -4.66
C ASP A 164 -1.57 -3.17 -4.25
N VAL A 165 -2.67 -3.26 -3.49
CA VAL A 165 -3.37 -2.11 -2.93
C VAL A 165 -2.48 -1.34 -1.95
N LEU A 166 -1.63 -2.03 -1.18
CA LEU A 166 -0.79 -1.41 -0.16
C LEU A 166 0.25 -0.49 -0.82
N SER A 167 0.87 -0.95 -1.91
CA SER A 167 1.78 -0.11 -2.71
C SER A 167 1.04 1.08 -3.33
N SER A 168 -0.16 0.89 -3.86
CA SER A 168 -0.97 2.00 -4.40
C SER A 168 -1.29 3.06 -3.35
N GLN A 169 -1.79 2.66 -2.18
CA GLN A 169 -2.15 3.58 -1.10
C GLN A 169 -0.91 4.24 -0.48
N ALA A 170 0.18 3.49 -0.27
CA ALA A 170 1.44 4.03 0.24
C ALA A 170 2.03 5.08 -0.70
N ASN A 171 1.92 4.89 -2.02
CA ASN A 171 2.36 5.86 -3.00
C ASN A 171 1.56 7.18 -2.85
N ILE A 172 0.23 7.11 -2.79
CA ILE A 172 -0.62 8.30 -2.57
C ILE A 172 -0.28 8.98 -1.23
N ALA A 173 -0.09 8.20 -0.17
CA ALA A 173 0.27 8.71 1.16
C ALA A 173 1.60 9.47 1.15
N GLY A 174 2.64 8.92 0.50
CA GLY A 174 3.95 9.58 0.37
C GLY A 174 3.88 10.91 -0.38
N TYR A 175 3.10 10.97 -1.46
CA TYR A 175 2.85 12.22 -2.18
C TYR A 175 2.11 13.25 -1.30
N LYS A 176 1.01 12.82 -0.67
CA LYS A 176 0.17 13.70 0.15
C LYS A 176 0.90 14.20 1.39
N ALA A 177 1.77 13.38 1.99
CA ALA A 177 2.61 13.74 3.14
C ALA A 177 3.44 14.99 2.85
N VAL A 178 4.08 15.05 1.69
CA VAL A 178 4.90 16.21 1.29
C VAL A 178 4.04 17.45 1.06
N LEU A 179 2.86 17.30 0.47
CA LEU A 179 1.94 18.44 0.28
C LEU A 179 1.42 18.99 1.62
N LEU A 180 1.10 18.11 2.57
CA LEU A 180 0.71 18.51 3.92
C LEU A 180 1.87 19.18 4.65
N ALA A 181 3.08 18.62 4.55
CA ALA A 181 4.26 19.26 5.10
C ALA A 181 4.46 20.67 4.53
N ALA A 182 4.35 20.83 3.21
CA ALA A 182 4.46 22.15 2.56
C ALA A 182 3.31 23.12 2.92
N HIS A 183 2.13 22.59 3.24
CA HIS A 183 1.00 23.41 3.70
C HIS A 183 1.24 24.00 5.09
N HIS A 184 1.81 23.21 6.01
CA HIS A 184 2.11 23.65 7.38
C HIS A 184 3.46 24.39 7.50
N TYR A 185 4.40 24.13 6.61
CA TYR A 185 5.73 24.72 6.66
C TYR A 185 5.71 26.21 6.28
N PRO A 186 6.18 27.13 7.14
CA PRO A 186 5.99 28.57 6.94
C PRO A 186 6.96 29.21 5.93
N ARG A 187 7.82 28.41 5.25
CA ARG A 187 8.83 28.91 4.30
C ARG A 187 8.72 28.19 2.97
N PHE A 188 9.44 28.70 1.97
CA PHE A 188 9.53 28.06 0.66
C PHE A 188 10.28 26.72 0.72
N MET A 189 9.76 25.73 0.00
CA MET A 189 10.44 24.46 -0.26
C MET A 189 11.69 24.62 -1.16
N PRO A 190 11.62 25.30 -2.32
CA PRO A 190 12.77 25.45 -3.20
C PRO A 190 13.70 26.57 -2.74
N MET A 191 14.95 26.53 -3.22
CA MET A 191 15.83 27.69 -3.18
C MET A 191 15.32 28.74 -4.15
N LEU A 192 15.15 29.98 -3.68
CA LEU A 192 14.76 31.11 -4.52
C LEU A 192 15.79 32.23 -4.39
N MET A 193 16.29 32.71 -5.53
CA MET A 193 17.09 33.93 -5.62
C MET A 193 16.17 35.06 -6.06
N THR A 194 15.88 35.99 -5.15
CA THR A 194 14.95 37.10 -5.38
C THR A 194 15.65 38.44 -5.21
N ALA A 195 15.01 39.53 -5.63
CA ALA A 195 15.53 40.88 -5.40
C ALA A 195 15.70 41.22 -3.91
N ALA A 196 14.90 40.61 -3.03
CA ALA A 196 14.99 40.80 -1.57
C ALA A 196 16.06 39.92 -0.91
N GLY A 197 16.75 39.06 -1.67
CA GLY A 197 17.76 38.13 -1.19
C GLY A 197 17.47 36.68 -1.54
N THR A 198 18.33 35.79 -1.01
CA THR A 198 18.28 34.35 -1.28
C THR A 198 17.61 33.59 -0.14
N VAL A 199 16.54 32.85 -0.46
CA VAL A 199 15.90 31.90 0.45
C VAL A 199 16.51 30.52 0.20
N LYS A 200 17.02 29.88 1.26
CA LYS A 200 17.56 28.52 1.18
C LYS A 200 16.44 27.50 0.98
N ALA A 201 16.73 26.44 0.23
CA ALA A 201 15.82 25.31 0.09
C ALA A 201 15.56 24.64 1.45
N ALA A 202 14.34 24.14 1.64
CA ALA A 202 13.98 23.34 2.80
C ALA A 202 14.77 22.04 2.83
N ARG A 203 15.18 21.63 4.03
CA ARG A 203 15.81 20.33 4.28
C ARG A 203 14.77 19.33 4.75
N VAL A 204 14.56 18.28 3.97
CA VAL A 204 13.57 17.23 4.24
C VAL A 204 14.31 15.95 4.63
N LEU A 205 14.02 15.41 5.80
CA LEU A 205 14.53 14.12 6.27
C LEU A 205 13.43 13.07 6.18
N ILE A 206 13.68 11.97 5.48
CA ILE A 206 12.71 10.88 5.31
C ILE A 206 13.22 9.62 6.04
N LEU A 207 12.44 9.14 7.00
CA LEU A 207 12.77 7.97 7.81
C LEU A 207 11.94 6.76 7.36
N GLY A 208 12.57 5.89 6.61
CA GLY A 208 11.96 4.76 5.89
C GLY A 208 11.84 5.06 4.40
N ALA A 209 12.39 4.17 3.57
CA ALA A 209 12.32 4.23 2.11
C ALA A 209 11.59 3.01 1.55
N GLY A 210 10.40 2.77 2.09
CA GLY A 210 9.37 1.95 1.42
C GLY A 210 8.73 2.71 0.25
N VAL A 211 7.60 2.22 -0.27
CA VAL A 211 6.89 2.89 -1.38
C VAL A 211 6.50 4.33 -1.02
N ALA A 212 5.96 4.56 0.19
CA ALA A 212 5.62 5.90 0.66
C ALA A 212 6.84 6.82 0.77
N GLY A 213 7.93 6.34 1.38
CA GLY A 213 9.16 7.10 1.54
C GLY A 213 9.80 7.48 0.20
N LEU A 214 9.89 6.54 -0.75
CA LEU A 214 10.41 6.81 -2.09
C LEU A 214 9.55 7.83 -2.84
N GLN A 215 8.22 7.75 -2.72
CA GLN A 215 7.34 8.76 -3.32
C GLN A 215 7.48 10.13 -2.64
N ALA A 216 7.66 10.16 -1.32
CA ALA A 216 7.92 11.39 -0.59
C ALA A 216 9.25 12.02 -1.05
N ILE A 217 10.30 11.23 -1.25
CA ILE A 217 11.59 11.70 -1.81
C ILE A 217 11.35 12.34 -3.18
N ALA A 218 10.68 11.62 -4.09
CA ALA A 218 10.42 12.10 -5.45
C ALA A 218 9.59 13.39 -5.46
N THR A 219 8.59 13.49 -4.59
CA THR A 219 7.72 14.67 -4.50
C THR A 219 8.45 15.87 -3.89
N ALA A 220 9.19 15.68 -2.80
CA ALA A 220 9.98 16.74 -2.18
C ALA A 220 11.08 17.25 -3.13
N LYS A 221 11.70 16.35 -3.92
CA LYS A 221 12.66 16.72 -4.96
C LYS A 221 12.04 17.62 -6.03
N ARG A 222 10.82 17.29 -6.48
CA ARG A 222 10.07 18.12 -7.46
C ARG A 222 9.74 19.51 -6.91
N LEU A 223 9.52 19.62 -5.60
CA LEU A 223 9.33 20.92 -4.91
C LEU A 223 10.65 21.67 -4.64
N GLY A 224 11.79 21.13 -5.05
CA GLY A 224 13.10 21.80 -4.94
C GLY A 224 13.76 21.72 -3.57
N ALA A 225 13.29 20.82 -2.69
CA ALA A 225 13.92 20.61 -1.39
C ALA A 225 15.27 19.88 -1.50
N VAL A 226 16.08 20.00 -0.46
CA VAL A 226 17.26 19.15 -0.22
C VAL A 226 16.83 17.98 0.63
N ILE A 227 17.03 16.75 0.15
CA ILE A 227 16.49 15.55 0.79
C ILE A 227 17.60 14.66 1.33
N GLU A 228 17.44 14.22 2.56
CA GLU A 228 18.20 13.14 3.18
C GLU A 228 17.23 12.03 3.57
N ALA A 229 17.63 10.77 3.40
CA ALA A 229 16.77 9.64 3.76
C ALA A 229 17.54 8.50 4.43
N SER A 230 16.90 7.84 5.39
CA SER A 230 17.44 6.67 6.10
C SER A 230 16.50 5.48 5.94
N ASP A 231 17.06 4.30 5.72
CA ASP A 231 16.35 3.02 5.79
C ASP A 231 17.33 1.97 6.32
N VAL A 232 16.80 0.95 6.98
CA VAL A 232 17.59 -0.14 7.55
C VAL A 232 18.07 -1.12 6.48
N ARG A 233 17.51 -1.09 5.26
CA ARG A 233 17.86 -2.02 4.18
C ARG A 233 18.97 -1.42 3.31
N PRO A 234 20.08 -2.12 3.05
CA PRO A 234 21.13 -1.61 2.18
C PRO A 234 20.69 -1.46 0.72
N ALA A 235 19.79 -2.33 0.25
CA ALA A 235 19.33 -2.36 -1.15
C ALA A 235 18.58 -1.10 -1.59
N VAL A 236 18.05 -0.29 -0.66
CA VAL A 236 17.32 0.93 -1.03
C VAL A 236 18.24 2.16 -1.17
N LYS A 237 19.53 2.04 -0.82
CA LYS A 237 20.50 3.13 -0.96
C LYS A 237 20.54 3.65 -2.40
N GLU A 238 20.71 2.75 -3.36
CA GLU A 238 20.74 3.11 -4.79
C GLU A 238 19.42 3.72 -5.25
N GLN A 239 18.27 3.25 -4.72
CA GLN A 239 16.96 3.80 -5.05
C GLN A 239 16.81 5.24 -4.56
N ILE A 240 17.21 5.51 -3.30
CA ILE A 240 17.21 6.84 -2.70
C ILE A 240 18.10 7.80 -3.50
N GLU A 241 19.33 7.37 -3.81
CA GLU A 241 20.31 8.19 -4.54
C GLU A 241 19.85 8.47 -5.98
N SER A 242 19.23 7.49 -6.65
CA SER A 242 18.67 7.66 -8.00
C SER A 242 17.55 8.71 -8.07
N LEU A 243 16.84 8.92 -6.96
CA LEU A 243 15.80 9.96 -6.83
C LEU A 243 16.39 11.33 -6.42
N GLY A 244 17.71 11.41 -6.24
CA GLY A 244 18.41 12.66 -5.95
C GLY A 244 18.38 13.08 -4.48
N ALA A 245 18.17 12.13 -3.56
CA ALA A 245 18.33 12.29 -2.11
C ALA A 245 19.67 11.70 -1.64
N LYS A 246 20.19 12.22 -0.53
CA LYS A 246 21.39 11.69 0.11
C LYS A 246 21.03 10.60 1.12
N PHE A 247 21.68 9.43 1.03
CA PHE A 247 21.50 8.37 2.02
C PHE A 247 22.18 8.72 3.35
N VAL A 248 21.47 8.54 4.46
CA VAL A 248 22.02 8.64 5.81
C VAL A 248 22.65 7.30 6.15
N ASP A 249 23.97 7.23 5.95
CA ASP A 249 24.75 6.02 6.18
C ASP A 249 24.93 5.74 7.68
N VAL A 250 24.55 4.53 8.11
CA VAL A 250 24.73 4.03 9.47
C VAL A 250 25.50 2.72 9.36
N PRO A 251 26.77 2.66 9.82
CA PRO A 251 27.62 1.51 9.59
C PRO A 251 27.10 0.25 10.30
N TYR A 252 27.17 -0.87 9.59
CA TYR A 252 26.94 -2.21 10.14
C TYR A 252 28.26 -2.74 10.68
N GLU A 253 28.31 -3.01 11.98
CA GLU A 253 29.53 -3.47 12.64
C GLU A 253 29.61 -5.00 12.72
N THR A 254 28.46 -5.69 12.75
CA THR A 254 28.40 -7.17 12.88
C THR A 254 27.74 -7.84 11.68
N ASP A 255 28.02 -9.13 11.48
CA ASP A 255 27.33 -9.95 10.47
C ASP A 255 25.84 -10.13 10.78
N GLU A 256 25.48 -10.24 12.07
CA GLU A 256 24.09 -10.31 12.51
C GLU A 256 23.29 -9.05 12.10
N GLU A 257 23.88 -7.86 12.24
CA GLU A 257 23.25 -6.62 11.79
C GLU A 257 23.04 -6.62 10.26
N ARG A 258 24.01 -7.12 9.49
CA ARG A 258 23.89 -7.25 8.03
C ARG A 258 22.78 -8.22 7.62
N GLU A 259 22.67 -9.36 8.29
CA GLU A 259 21.63 -10.36 8.01
C GLU A 259 20.23 -9.89 8.43
N CYS A 260 20.10 -9.14 9.52
CA CYS A 260 18.83 -8.55 9.95
C CYS A 260 18.32 -7.49 8.96
N ALA A 261 19.25 -6.70 8.40
CA ALA A 261 18.98 -5.64 7.42
C ALA A 261 18.46 -6.17 6.07
N VAL A 262 18.90 -7.35 5.62
CA VAL A 262 18.40 -7.98 4.38
C VAL A 262 16.95 -8.45 4.53
N GLY A 263 16.63 -9.07 5.68
CA GLY A 263 15.28 -9.53 6.00
C GLY A 263 14.71 -10.58 5.03
N VAL A 264 13.38 -10.77 5.05
CA VAL A 264 12.66 -11.74 4.19
C VAL A 264 11.50 -11.03 3.49
N GLY A 265 11.36 -11.23 2.17
CA GLY A 265 10.23 -10.68 1.40
C GLY A 265 10.23 -9.15 1.26
N GLY A 266 11.40 -8.51 1.38
CA GLY A 266 11.57 -7.05 1.28
C GLY A 266 11.27 -6.27 2.56
N TYR A 267 10.90 -6.96 3.65
CA TYR A 267 10.77 -6.39 4.99
C TYR A 267 12.01 -6.69 5.83
N ALA A 268 12.53 -5.67 6.51
CA ALA A 268 13.62 -5.84 7.44
C ALA A 268 13.17 -6.57 8.72
N ARG A 269 14.08 -7.36 9.31
CA ARG A 269 13.88 -7.89 10.66
C ARG A 269 14.15 -6.79 11.69
N PRO A 270 13.63 -6.91 12.93
CA PRO A 270 14.03 -6.00 14.00
C PRO A 270 15.56 -5.97 14.15
N MET A 271 16.13 -4.76 14.12
CA MET A 271 17.57 -4.56 14.23
C MET A 271 18.04 -4.67 15.69
N PRO A 272 19.29 -5.12 15.93
CA PRO A 272 19.89 -5.10 17.27
C PRO A 272 19.92 -3.71 17.89
N SER A 273 19.90 -3.65 19.23
CA SER A 273 19.87 -2.38 19.98
C SER A 273 21.09 -1.50 19.72
N SER A 274 22.28 -2.09 19.54
CA SER A 274 23.52 -1.40 19.17
C SER A 274 23.37 -0.57 17.90
N TRP A 275 22.82 -1.18 16.85
CA TRP A 275 22.59 -0.52 15.57
C TRP A 275 21.50 0.55 15.68
N MET A 276 20.40 0.25 16.38
CA MET A 276 19.32 1.21 16.62
C MET A 276 19.81 2.47 17.35
N GLN A 277 20.74 2.33 18.31
CA GLN A 277 21.36 3.47 18.99
C GLN A 277 22.20 4.32 18.03
N ARG A 278 23.04 3.70 17.18
CA ARG A 278 23.80 4.42 16.16
C ARG A 278 22.90 5.13 15.16
N GLN A 279 21.83 4.46 14.72
CA GLN A 279 20.83 5.06 13.84
C GLN A 279 20.16 6.25 14.51
N ALA A 280 19.71 6.11 15.76
CA ALA A 280 19.07 7.19 16.50
C ALA A 280 19.97 8.42 16.62
N LEU A 281 21.28 8.23 16.88
CA LEU A 281 22.26 9.33 16.89
C LEU A 281 22.40 10.00 15.53
N ALA A 282 22.51 9.22 14.45
CA ALA A 282 22.61 9.76 13.10
C ALA A 282 21.34 10.53 12.68
N VAL A 283 20.16 9.99 13.02
CA VAL A 283 18.86 10.63 12.79
C VAL A 283 18.76 11.92 13.61
N HIS A 284 19.14 11.89 14.88
CA HIS A 284 19.12 13.06 15.76
C HIS A 284 19.91 14.24 15.18
N GLU A 285 21.15 14.01 14.75
CA GLU A 285 21.99 15.05 14.16
C GLU A 285 21.40 15.64 12.86
N ARG A 286 20.63 14.86 12.11
CA ARG A 286 20.06 15.27 10.82
C ARG A 286 18.72 15.96 11.03
N ALA A 287 17.91 15.47 11.96
CA ALA A 287 16.63 16.05 12.34
C ALA A 287 16.79 17.48 12.90
N LYS A 288 17.81 17.75 13.72
CA LYS A 288 18.14 19.12 14.19
C LYS A 288 18.37 20.11 13.05
N GLN A 289 18.90 19.63 11.93
CA GLN A 289 19.18 20.45 10.75
C GLN A 289 18.01 20.47 9.77
N ALA A 290 17.10 19.50 9.85
CA ALA A 290 15.93 19.39 8.98
C ALA A 290 14.89 20.45 9.32
N ASP A 291 14.21 20.91 8.27
CA ASP A 291 13.04 21.77 8.39
C ASP A 291 11.75 20.93 8.35
N ILE A 292 11.79 19.76 7.69
CA ILE A 292 10.68 18.81 7.61
C ILE A 292 11.19 17.40 7.86
N VAL A 293 10.49 16.61 8.68
CA VAL A 293 10.74 15.19 8.88
C VAL A 293 9.49 14.39 8.48
N ILE A 294 9.65 13.36 7.66
CA ILE A 294 8.56 12.44 7.29
C ILE A 294 8.94 11.03 7.72
N THR A 295 8.12 10.39 8.55
CA THR A 295 8.37 9.03 9.03
C THR A 295 7.40 8.04 8.41
N THR A 296 7.90 6.92 7.91
CA THR A 296 7.09 5.94 7.16
C THR A 296 7.33 4.49 7.61
N ALA A 297 7.95 4.28 8.77
CA ALA A 297 8.32 2.94 9.20
C ALA A 297 7.13 2.23 9.84
N LEU A 298 6.61 1.23 9.14
CA LEU A 298 5.46 0.45 9.55
C LEU A 298 5.76 -1.05 9.42
N ILE A 299 5.42 -1.81 10.45
CA ILE A 299 5.51 -3.28 10.43
C ILE A 299 4.09 -3.80 10.63
N PRO A 300 3.48 -4.48 9.63
CA PRO A 300 2.13 -5.00 9.73
C PRO A 300 1.92 -5.83 11.00
N GLY A 301 0.83 -5.55 11.73
CA GLY A 301 0.46 -6.27 12.96
C GLY A 301 1.30 -5.96 14.19
N ARG A 302 2.19 -4.95 14.15
CA ARG A 302 3.00 -4.51 15.30
C ARG A 302 2.89 -3.01 15.51
N LYS A 303 3.26 -2.56 16.72
CA LYS A 303 3.41 -1.13 17.00
C LYS A 303 4.53 -0.53 16.12
N ALA A 304 4.32 0.69 15.65
CA ALA A 304 5.34 1.43 14.93
C ALA A 304 6.59 1.64 15.80
N PRO A 305 7.81 1.45 15.27
CA PRO A 305 9.04 1.70 16.02
C PRO A 305 9.23 3.21 16.22
N THR A 306 9.73 3.62 17.38
CA THR A 306 10.12 5.01 17.62
C THR A 306 11.40 5.32 16.84
N LEU A 307 11.33 6.29 15.94
CA LEU A 307 12.47 6.75 15.12
C LEU A 307 12.87 8.20 15.42
N LEU A 308 11.92 9.01 15.89
CA LEU A 308 12.14 10.42 16.23
C LEU A 308 11.74 10.65 17.68
N SER A 309 12.71 10.80 18.57
CA SER A 309 12.45 11.02 20.00
C SER A 309 11.87 12.41 20.26
N ALA A 310 11.08 12.55 21.33
CA ALA A 310 10.56 13.86 21.77
C ALA A 310 11.67 14.87 22.04
N GLU A 311 12.80 14.43 22.60
CA GLU A 311 13.99 15.26 22.78
C GLU A 311 14.56 15.77 21.45
N THR A 312 14.57 14.92 20.41
CA THR A 312 15.02 15.34 19.08
C THR A 312 14.08 16.40 18.50
N VAL A 313 12.77 16.22 18.64
CA VAL A 313 11.77 17.21 18.19
C VAL A 313 11.95 18.55 18.90
N ALA A 314 12.16 18.54 20.21
CA ALA A 314 12.40 19.76 20.99
C ALA A 314 13.67 20.53 20.55
N GLN A 315 14.63 19.86 19.91
CA GLN A 315 15.85 20.46 19.37
C GLN A 315 15.77 20.79 17.88
N MET A 316 14.65 20.51 17.22
CA MET A 316 14.42 20.97 15.85
C MET A 316 14.21 22.49 15.81
N LYS A 317 14.35 23.07 14.62
CA LYS A 317 14.11 24.49 14.43
C LYS A 317 12.63 24.82 14.68
N PRO A 318 12.31 25.95 15.33
CA PRO A 318 10.93 26.43 15.37
C PRO A 318 10.37 26.66 13.97
N GLY A 319 9.12 26.25 13.76
CA GLY A 319 8.45 26.25 12.47
C GLY A 319 8.75 25.02 11.60
N SER A 320 9.55 24.06 12.08
CA SER A 320 9.70 22.77 11.41
C SER A 320 8.40 21.96 11.47
N VAL A 321 8.28 20.96 10.58
CA VAL A 321 7.10 20.10 10.47
C VAL A 321 7.49 18.62 10.57
N VAL A 322 6.73 17.83 11.31
CA VAL A 322 6.86 16.36 11.38
C VAL A 322 5.58 15.73 10.83
N ILE A 323 5.70 14.91 9.78
CA ILE A 323 4.59 14.11 9.26
C ILE A 323 4.82 12.64 9.60
N ASP A 324 3.97 12.08 10.46
CA ASP A 324 4.06 10.70 10.90
C ASP A 324 3.04 9.81 10.20
N LEU A 325 3.47 9.10 9.15
CA LEU A 325 2.59 8.17 8.41
C LEU A 325 2.29 6.88 9.18
N ALA A 326 2.94 6.65 10.32
CA ALA A 326 2.71 5.49 11.17
C ALA A 326 1.78 5.79 12.37
N ALA A 327 1.13 6.96 12.40
CA ALA A 327 0.27 7.41 13.50
C ALA A 327 -0.81 6.38 13.90
N ALA A 328 -1.44 5.72 12.92
CA ALA A 328 -2.47 4.70 13.16
C ALA A 328 -1.97 3.46 13.94
N GLN A 329 -0.66 3.22 14.00
CA GLN A 329 -0.03 2.13 14.76
C GLN A 329 0.83 2.64 15.93
N GLY A 330 0.49 3.82 16.45
CA GLY A 330 1.14 4.44 17.59
C GLY A 330 2.24 5.46 17.26
N GLY A 331 2.55 5.65 15.97
CA GLY A 331 3.50 6.67 15.52
C GLY A 331 4.98 6.28 15.62
N ASN A 332 5.79 6.83 14.72
CA ASN A 332 7.24 6.82 14.84
C ASN A 332 7.77 7.95 15.74
N CYS A 333 6.95 8.95 16.06
CA CYS A 333 7.25 10.00 17.03
C CYS A 333 6.34 9.86 18.27
N PRO A 334 6.89 9.86 19.51
CA PRO A 334 6.08 9.75 20.73
C PRO A 334 5.13 10.94 20.98
N LEU A 335 5.36 12.07 20.30
CA LEU A 335 4.51 13.26 20.38
C LEU A 335 3.31 13.20 19.41
N THR A 336 3.26 12.19 18.53
CA THR A 336 2.19 12.01 17.56
C THR A 336 0.86 11.76 18.26
N VAL A 337 -0.14 12.59 17.97
CA VAL A 337 -1.55 12.34 18.28
C VAL A 337 -2.24 11.94 16.99
N ALA A 338 -2.78 10.72 16.94
CA ALA A 338 -3.40 10.19 15.73
C ALA A 338 -4.54 11.11 15.25
N ASP A 339 -4.60 11.30 13.93
CA ASP A 339 -5.60 12.11 13.21
C ASP A 339 -5.68 13.60 13.64
N GLN A 340 -4.62 14.13 14.26
CA GLN A 340 -4.55 15.52 14.72
C GLN A 340 -3.27 16.22 14.25
N VAL A 341 -3.36 17.55 14.12
CA VAL A 341 -2.20 18.43 13.98
C VAL A 341 -1.99 19.11 15.32
N VAL A 342 -0.84 18.87 15.94
CA VAL A 342 -0.46 19.43 17.24
C VAL A 342 0.75 20.33 17.08
N VAL A 343 1.02 21.19 18.05
CA VAL A 343 2.24 22.01 18.05
C VAL A 343 2.99 21.78 19.35
N GLU A 344 4.19 21.23 19.25
CA GLU A 344 5.03 20.89 20.38
C GLU A 344 6.40 21.55 20.22
N ASN A 345 6.83 22.35 21.20
CA ASN A 345 8.11 23.08 21.16
C ASN A 345 8.31 23.95 19.89
N GLY A 346 7.21 24.47 19.32
CA GLY A 346 7.23 25.26 18.09
C GLY A 346 7.41 24.44 16.81
N VAL A 347 7.30 23.11 16.88
CA VAL A 347 7.27 22.19 15.74
C VAL A 347 5.83 21.74 15.52
N THR A 348 5.38 21.72 14.27
CA THR A 348 4.03 21.25 13.86
C THR A 348 4.04 19.77 13.53
#